data_AF-A0A8S9P2J4-F1
#
_entry.id   AF-A0A8S9P2J4-F1
#
_cell.length_a   1.000
_cell.length_b   1.000
_cell.length_c   1.000
_cell.angle_alpha   90.00
_cell.angle_beta   90.00
_cell.angle_gamma   90.00
#
_symmetry.space_group_name_H-M   'P 1'
#
loop_
_entity.id
_entity.type
_entity.pdbx_description
1 polymer ?
#
loop_
_entity_poly.entity_id
_entity_poly.type
_entity_poly.pdbx_seq_one_letter_code
_entity_poly.pdbx_strand_id
1 'polypeptide(L)'
;MKNYTIYAVSITIRIVLGFMLVALIWEFDFSPFMVLIIAILNDGTIMTISKDRVKPSPIPDSWKLREIFATGVVLGTYMALITVLFFWLAHDTDFFPQKFGVRSLKGQPEELIAVLYLQVSIISQALIFVTRSRSWSFVERPGFLLLIAFLIAQLAATLIAAYAHWEFARIKGCGWGWCGVIWIYSIITYIPLDVLKFITRYILTGKAWNNMIENRTAFTTKKDYGRGEREAQWALAQRTLHGLKPPESMFEDKATFTELSEIAEQAKKRAEVASCHEFADTTEDDSVRKWIYLS
;
A
#
# COMPACT_ATOMS: atom_id res chain seq x y z
N MET A 1 5.04 1.38 -14.73
CA MET A 1 3.81 1.12 -15.53
C MET A 1 2.60 0.82 -14.66
N LYS A 2 2.61 -0.21 -13.80
CA LYS A 2 1.42 -0.56 -12.97
C LYS A 2 0.80 0.61 -12.20
N ASN A 3 1.60 1.36 -11.44
CA ASN A 3 1.13 2.49 -10.63
C ASN A 3 0.44 3.56 -11.48
N TYR A 4 0.99 3.84 -12.66
CA TYR A 4 0.39 4.75 -13.63
C TYR A 4 -0.95 4.22 -14.16
N THR A 5 -1.04 2.92 -14.48
CA THR A 5 -2.30 2.32 -14.91
C THR A 5 -3.37 2.39 -13.82
N ILE A 6 -3.03 2.11 -12.55
CA ILE A 6 -3.97 2.23 -11.42
C ILE A 6 -4.47 3.68 -11.32
N TYR A 7 -3.56 4.65 -11.43
CA TYR A 7 -3.90 6.07 -11.40
C TYR A 7 -4.85 6.46 -12.54
N ALA A 8 -4.52 6.10 -13.79
CA ALA A 8 -5.33 6.45 -14.95
C ALA A 8 -6.73 5.84 -14.89
N VAL A 9 -6.84 4.56 -14.50
CA VAL A 9 -8.13 3.90 -14.29
C VAL A 9 -8.90 4.57 -13.16
N SER A 10 -8.25 4.93 -12.06
CA SER A 10 -8.91 5.54 -10.92
C SER A 10 -9.47 6.93 -11.22
N ILE A 11 -8.73 7.77 -11.95
CA ILE A 11 -9.22 9.09 -12.37
C ILE A 11 -10.38 9.00 -13.35
N THR A 12 -10.29 8.10 -14.34
CA THR A 12 -11.39 7.93 -15.31
C THR A 12 -12.68 7.52 -14.61
N ILE A 13 -12.62 6.52 -13.71
CA ILE A 13 -13.76 6.10 -12.90
C ILE A 13 -14.28 7.25 -12.02
N ARG A 14 -13.38 8.01 -11.39
CA ARG A 14 -13.77 9.15 -10.56
C ARG A 14 -14.53 10.21 -11.35
N ILE A 15 -14.00 10.66 -12.49
CA ILE A 15 -14.59 11.75 -13.28
C ILE A 15 -15.94 11.30 -13.85
N VAL A 16 -15.99 10.09 -14.40
CA VAL A 16 -17.23 9.53 -14.95
C VAL A 16 -18.28 9.34 -13.86
N LEU A 17 -17.98 8.57 -12.81
CA LEU A 17 -18.97 8.29 -11.76
C LEU A 17 -19.32 9.53 -10.94
N GLY A 18 -18.34 10.36 -10.60
CA GLY A 18 -18.53 11.53 -9.74
C GLY A 18 -19.46 12.56 -10.36
N PHE A 19 -19.16 13.00 -11.58
CA PHE A 19 -20.01 13.98 -12.26
C PHE A 19 -21.33 13.39 -12.73
N MET A 20 -21.36 12.12 -13.15
CA MET A 20 -22.63 11.43 -13.45
C MET A 20 -23.56 11.38 -12.25
N LEU A 21 -23.05 11.05 -11.05
CA LEU A 21 -23.87 11.00 -9.84
C LEU A 21 -24.35 12.39 -9.41
N VAL A 22 -23.50 13.41 -9.51
CA VAL A 22 -23.89 14.80 -9.20
C VAL A 22 -24.99 15.28 -10.17
N ALA A 23 -24.84 15.01 -11.46
CA ALA A 23 -25.85 15.36 -12.47
C ALA A 23 -27.16 14.58 -12.28
N LEU A 24 -27.10 13.29 -11.93
CA LEU A 24 -28.30 12.46 -11.77
C LEU A 24 -29.11 12.82 -10.52
N ILE A 25 -28.45 13.16 -9.41
CA ILE A 25 -29.14 13.40 -8.13
C ILE A 25 -29.61 14.86 -7.99
N TRP A 26 -28.82 15.83 -8.46
CA TRP A 26 -29.12 17.27 -8.27
C TRP A 26 -29.34 18.03 -9.58
N GLU A 27 -29.42 17.36 -10.73
CA GLU A 27 -29.55 17.99 -12.06
C GLU A 27 -28.50 19.09 -12.29
N PHE A 28 -27.30 18.90 -11.71
CA PHE A 28 -26.24 19.89 -11.71
C PHE A 28 -25.22 19.61 -12.81
N ASP A 29 -25.24 20.46 -13.83
CA ASP A 29 -24.31 20.38 -14.96
C ASP A 29 -22.97 21.05 -14.63
N PHE A 30 -21.94 20.23 -14.46
CA PHE A 30 -20.58 20.72 -14.26
C PHE A 30 -19.95 21.17 -15.59
N SER A 31 -19.22 22.30 -15.55
CA SER A 31 -18.59 22.90 -16.72
C SER A 31 -17.54 21.97 -17.38
N PRO A 32 -17.73 21.54 -18.65
CA PRO A 32 -16.76 20.69 -19.33
C PRO A 32 -15.38 21.33 -19.47
N PHE A 33 -15.34 22.67 -19.58
CA PHE A 33 -14.08 23.42 -19.63
C PHE A 33 -13.28 23.27 -18.34
N MET A 34 -13.94 23.20 -17.18
CA MET A 34 -13.25 22.94 -15.91
C MET A 34 -12.68 21.53 -15.83
N VAL A 35 -13.39 20.54 -16.39
CA VAL A 35 -12.86 19.17 -16.53
C VAL A 35 -11.61 19.16 -17.41
N LEU A 36 -11.61 19.94 -18.50
CA LEU A 36 -10.45 20.10 -19.37
C LEU A 36 -9.25 20.70 -18.62
N ILE A 37 -9.45 21.76 -17.83
CA ILE A 37 -8.38 22.35 -17.02
C ILE A 37 -7.83 21.32 -16.02
N ILE A 38 -8.70 20.54 -15.35
CA ILE A 38 -8.28 19.45 -14.47
C ILE A 38 -7.41 18.44 -15.24
N ALA A 39 -7.84 18.03 -16.44
CA ALA A 39 -7.09 17.08 -17.27
C ALA A 39 -5.70 17.62 -17.65
N ILE A 40 -5.61 18.87 -18.10
CA ILE A 40 -4.33 19.51 -18.48
C ILE A 40 -3.38 19.59 -17.27
N LEU A 41 -3.88 20.04 -16.12
CA LEU A 41 -3.07 20.15 -14.90
C LEU A 41 -2.59 18.77 -14.43
N ASN A 42 -3.46 17.75 -14.49
CA ASN A 42 -3.10 16.38 -14.14
C ASN A 42 -2.04 15.83 -15.10
N ASP A 43 -2.23 15.95 -16.41
CA ASP A 43 -1.28 15.47 -17.43
C ASP A 43 0.11 16.12 -17.30
N GLY A 44 0.14 17.44 -17.04
CA GLY A 44 1.38 18.16 -16.78
C GLY A 44 2.16 17.59 -15.59
N THR A 45 1.47 17.26 -14.49
CA THR A 45 2.12 16.65 -13.31
C THR A 45 2.52 15.20 -13.54
N ILE A 46 1.72 14.43 -14.28
CA ILE A 46 1.98 13.02 -14.60
C ILE A 46 3.29 12.84 -15.37
N MET A 47 3.66 13.78 -16.25
CA MET A 47 4.92 13.71 -16.99
C MET A 47 6.14 13.56 -16.04
N THR A 48 6.05 14.10 -14.83
CA THR A 48 7.12 13.99 -13.83
C THR A 48 7.26 12.59 -13.21
N ILE A 49 6.23 11.74 -13.29
CA ILE A 49 6.27 10.35 -12.83
C ILE A 49 7.30 9.53 -13.61
N SER A 50 7.57 9.88 -14.88
CA SER A 50 8.58 9.21 -15.69
C SER A 50 10.01 9.34 -15.11
N LYS A 51 10.28 10.42 -14.38
CA LYS A 51 11.59 10.72 -13.75
C LYS A 51 11.64 10.31 -12.29
N ASP A 52 10.59 9.70 -11.80
CA ASP A 52 10.43 9.44 -10.40
C ASP A 52 11.02 8.07 -9.98
N ARG A 53 11.67 8.05 -8.80
CA ARG A 53 12.38 6.87 -8.28
C ARG A 53 11.48 6.05 -7.36
N VAL A 54 10.85 5.02 -7.91
CA VAL A 54 10.04 4.05 -7.15
C VAL A 54 10.86 2.84 -6.71
N LYS A 55 10.55 2.28 -5.53
CA LYS A 55 11.21 1.05 -5.04
C LYS A 55 10.80 -0.16 -5.91
N PRO A 56 11.77 -0.94 -6.43
CA PRO A 56 11.47 -2.13 -7.22
C PRO A 56 10.81 -3.22 -6.35
N SER A 57 10.19 -4.19 -7.01
CA SER A 57 9.60 -5.34 -6.32
C SER A 57 10.68 -6.31 -5.86
N PRO A 58 10.62 -6.85 -4.64
CA PRO A 58 11.58 -7.87 -4.18
C PRO A 58 11.33 -9.24 -4.84
N ILE A 59 10.14 -9.45 -5.40
CA ILE A 59 9.75 -10.68 -6.11
C ILE A 59 9.39 -10.34 -7.57
N PRO A 60 9.61 -11.28 -8.51
CA PRO A 60 9.23 -11.10 -9.91
C PRO A 60 7.73 -10.80 -9.98
N ASP A 61 7.41 -9.67 -10.58
CA ASP A 61 6.04 -9.14 -10.61
C ASP A 61 5.43 -9.40 -11.99
N SER A 62 4.34 -10.17 -12.03
CA SER A 62 3.60 -10.45 -13.26
C SER A 62 2.54 -9.37 -13.51
N TRP A 63 2.25 -9.07 -14.78
CA TRP A 63 1.26 -8.05 -15.14
C TRP A 63 -0.17 -8.55 -14.92
N LYS A 64 -0.63 -8.49 -13.67
CA LYS A 64 -1.99 -8.88 -13.28
C LYS A 64 -2.98 -7.75 -13.50
N LEU A 65 -3.48 -7.64 -14.73
CA LEU A 65 -4.45 -6.60 -15.12
C LEU A 65 -5.67 -6.54 -14.20
N ARG A 66 -6.23 -7.71 -13.83
CA ARG A 66 -7.41 -7.77 -12.94
C ARG A 66 -7.19 -7.06 -11.60
N GLU A 67 -6.01 -7.24 -10.99
CA GLU A 67 -5.69 -6.59 -9.71
C GLU A 67 -5.51 -5.07 -9.87
N ILE A 68 -4.88 -4.65 -10.97
CA ILE A 68 -4.64 -3.24 -11.31
C ILE A 68 -5.99 -2.52 -11.53
N PHE A 69 -6.87 -3.09 -12.35
CA PHE A 69 -8.19 -2.52 -12.64
C PHE A 69 -9.07 -2.51 -11.39
N ALA A 70 -9.14 -3.60 -10.63
CA ALA A 70 -9.93 -3.65 -9.40
C ALA A 70 -9.47 -2.59 -8.39
N THR A 71 -8.16 -2.42 -8.21
CA THR A 71 -7.62 -1.35 -7.35
C THR A 71 -7.98 0.03 -7.87
N GLY A 72 -7.86 0.27 -9.18
CA GLY A 72 -8.23 1.53 -9.80
C GLY A 72 -9.72 1.87 -9.61
N VAL A 73 -10.60 0.91 -9.85
CA VAL A 73 -12.06 1.07 -9.69
C VAL A 73 -12.41 1.39 -8.23
N VAL A 74 -11.89 0.64 -7.26
CA VAL A 74 -12.21 0.88 -5.84
C VAL A 74 -11.77 2.27 -5.38
N LEU A 75 -10.55 2.68 -5.72
CA LEU A 75 -10.04 4.02 -5.38
C LEU A 75 -10.85 5.12 -6.11
N GLY A 76 -11.19 4.89 -7.38
CA GLY A 76 -12.01 5.78 -8.20
C GLY A 76 -13.40 6.00 -7.63
N THR A 77 -14.10 4.91 -7.29
CA THR A 77 -15.43 4.93 -6.69
C THR A 77 -15.43 5.62 -5.34
N TYR A 78 -14.44 5.35 -4.47
CA TYR A 78 -14.32 6.07 -3.20
C TYR A 78 -14.21 7.58 -3.41
N MET A 79 -13.32 8.03 -4.31
CA MET A 79 -13.17 9.47 -4.57
C MET A 79 -14.44 10.07 -5.16
N ALA A 80 -15.15 9.36 -6.04
CA ALA A 80 -16.43 9.80 -6.58
C ALA A 80 -17.47 9.99 -5.45
N LEU A 81 -17.59 9.02 -4.54
CA LEU A 81 -18.49 9.12 -3.38
C LEU A 81 -18.12 10.27 -2.45
N ILE A 82 -16.83 10.51 -2.22
CA ILE A 82 -16.36 11.65 -1.42
C ILE A 82 -16.66 13.00 -2.09
N THR A 83 -16.57 13.08 -3.42
CA THR A 83 -16.95 14.28 -4.18
C THR A 83 -18.46 14.51 -4.12
N VAL A 84 -19.27 13.45 -4.23
CA VAL A 84 -20.73 13.52 -4.05
C VAL A 84 -21.10 13.96 -2.63
N LEU A 85 -20.46 13.37 -1.61
CA LEU A 85 -20.66 13.76 -0.22
C LEU A 85 -20.27 15.24 0.01
N PHE A 86 -19.17 15.68 -0.59
CA PHE A 86 -18.74 17.07 -0.52
C PHE A 86 -19.78 18.00 -1.15
N PHE A 87 -20.29 17.65 -2.33
CA PHE A 87 -21.32 18.42 -3.03
C PHE A 87 -22.60 18.51 -2.19
N TRP A 88 -23.08 17.40 -1.64
CA TRP A 88 -24.24 17.37 -0.74
C TRP A 88 -24.05 18.26 0.50
N LEU A 89 -22.87 18.20 1.13
CA LEU A 89 -22.54 19.03 2.29
C LEU A 89 -22.46 20.54 1.96
N ALA A 90 -22.11 20.89 0.72
CA ALA A 90 -21.96 22.27 0.28
C ALA A 90 -23.26 22.88 -0.30
N HIS A 91 -24.10 22.05 -0.95
CA HIS A 91 -25.33 22.49 -1.61
C HIS A 91 -26.55 22.42 -0.69
N ASP A 92 -26.81 21.26 -0.08
CA ASP A 92 -28.05 21.03 0.66
C ASP A 92 -27.93 21.45 2.14
N THR A 93 -26.73 21.30 2.72
CA THR A 93 -26.50 21.50 4.16
C THR A 93 -25.75 22.81 4.44
N ASP A 94 -25.99 23.43 5.59
CA ASP A 94 -25.24 24.60 6.07
C ASP A 94 -24.00 24.22 6.92
N PHE A 95 -23.48 23.01 6.74
CA PHE A 95 -22.40 22.46 7.55
C PHE A 95 -21.12 23.30 7.47
N PHE A 96 -20.71 23.68 6.26
CA PHE A 96 -19.49 24.46 6.06
C PHE A 96 -19.61 25.90 6.58
N PRO A 97 -20.68 26.67 6.26
CA PRO A 97 -20.89 27.98 6.86
C PRO A 97 -20.94 27.96 8.39
N GLN A 98 -21.64 27.01 9.01
CA GLN A 98 -21.77 26.93 10.47
C GLN A 98 -20.45 26.57 11.16
N LYS A 99 -19.68 25.66 10.59
CA LYS A 99 -18.45 25.16 11.23
C LYS A 99 -17.22 26.03 10.98
N PHE A 100 -17.12 26.62 9.79
CA PHE A 100 -15.94 27.37 9.35
C PHE A 100 -16.19 28.87 9.17
N GLY A 101 -17.43 29.35 9.36
CA GLY A 101 -17.78 30.77 9.22
C GLY A 101 -17.66 31.29 7.79
N VAL A 102 -17.72 30.41 6.79
CA VAL A 102 -17.62 30.78 5.37
C VAL A 102 -18.98 31.22 4.81
N ARG A 103 -18.95 32.00 3.72
CA ARG A 103 -20.19 32.45 3.04
C ARG A 103 -21.01 31.26 2.55
N SER A 104 -22.33 31.29 2.67
CA SER A 104 -23.17 30.23 2.10
C SER A 104 -23.14 30.28 0.57
N LEU A 105 -23.02 29.10 -0.07
CA LEU A 105 -23.01 28.93 -1.52
C LEU A 105 -24.40 28.61 -2.09
N LYS A 106 -25.42 28.59 -1.24
CA LYS A 106 -26.79 28.25 -1.64
C LYS A 106 -27.30 29.24 -2.69
N GLY A 107 -27.81 28.71 -3.81
CA GLY A 107 -28.32 29.51 -4.92
C GLY A 107 -27.26 30.14 -5.83
N GLN A 108 -25.98 29.83 -5.64
CA GLN A 108 -24.87 30.35 -6.46
C GLN A 108 -24.13 29.21 -7.18
N PRO A 109 -24.72 28.68 -8.27
CA PRO A 109 -24.17 27.50 -8.96
C PRO A 109 -22.75 27.73 -9.51
N GLU A 110 -22.43 28.96 -9.93
CA GLU A 110 -21.12 29.30 -10.49
C GLU A 110 -19.98 29.22 -9.46
N GLU A 111 -20.27 29.57 -8.20
CA GLU A 111 -19.30 29.44 -7.11
C GLU A 111 -19.17 27.98 -6.67
N LEU A 112 -20.28 27.22 -6.71
CA LEU A 112 -20.27 25.79 -6.43
C LEU A 112 -19.42 25.01 -7.45
N ILE A 113 -19.44 25.41 -8.74
CA ILE A 113 -18.53 24.87 -9.76
C ILE A 113 -17.08 25.12 -9.37
N ALA A 114 -16.71 26.32 -8.93
CA ALA A 114 -15.33 26.64 -8.52
C ALA A 114 -14.88 25.78 -7.32
N VAL A 115 -15.78 25.59 -6.36
CA VAL A 115 -15.55 24.81 -5.14
C VAL A 115 -15.38 23.32 -5.45
N LEU A 116 -16.27 22.77 -6.30
CA LEU A 116 -16.20 21.38 -6.75
C LEU A 116 -14.96 21.13 -7.61
N TYR A 117 -14.62 22.06 -8.51
CA TYR A 117 -13.41 22.03 -9.34
C TYR A 117 -12.15 21.89 -8.47
N LEU A 118 -12.00 22.74 -7.44
CA LEU A 118 -10.82 22.72 -6.58
C LEU A 118 -10.70 21.41 -5.81
N GLN A 119 -11.81 20.91 -5.25
CA GLN A 119 -11.84 19.64 -4.52
C GLN A 119 -11.46 18.46 -5.42
N VAL A 120 -11.97 18.43 -6.65
CA VAL A 120 -11.65 17.39 -7.63
C VAL A 120 -10.18 17.47 -8.03
N SER A 121 -9.66 18.67 -8.27
CA SER A 121 -8.26 18.90 -8.65
C SER A 121 -7.26 18.44 -7.58
N ILE A 122 -7.45 18.85 -6.32
CA ILE A 122 -6.53 18.51 -5.22
C ILE A 122 -6.44 17.00 -5.03
N ILE A 123 -7.58 16.32 -4.88
CA ILE A 123 -7.58 14.89 -4.59
C ILE A 123 -7.09 14.08 -5.82
N SER A 124 -7.42 14.50 -7.05
CA SER A 124 -6.96 13.81 -8.26
C SER A 124 -5.44 13.85 -8.40
N GLN A 125 -4.80 14.96 -8.06
CA GLN A 125 -3.34 15.00 -8.03
C GLN A 125 -2.76 14.28 -6.82
N ALA A 126 -3.41 14.40 -5.65
CA ALA A 126 -2.95 13.74 -4.44
C ALA A 126 -2.92 12.20 -4.61
N LEU A 127 -3.83 11.65 -5.41
CA LEU A 127 -3.86 10.22 -5.76
C LEU A 127 -2.53 9.70 -6.34
N ILE A 128 -1.74 10.54 -7.01
CA ILE A 128 -0.41 10.16 -7.51
C ILE A 128 0.47 9.68 -6.34
N PHE A 129 0.37 10.31 -5.17
CA PHE A 129 1.15 9.94 -3.99
C PHE A 129 0.71 8.61 -3.36
N VAL A 130 -0.58 8.26 -3.47
CA VAL A 130 -1.10 6.98 -2.99
C VAL A 130 -0.73 5.86 -3.95
N THR A 131 -0.88 6.08 -5.26
CA THR A 131 -0.67 5.05 -6.28
C THR A 131 0.81 4.75 -6.54
N ARG A 132 1.70 5.73 -6.35
CA ARG A 132 3.15 5.51 -6.43
C ARG A 132 3.69 4.64 -5.30
N SER A 133 3.09 4.75 -4.11
CA SER A 133 3.68 4.25 -2.88
C SER A 133 3.25 2.80 -2.61
N ARG A 134 4.21 1.93 -2.30
CA ARG A 134 3.89 0.55 -1.92
C ARG A 134 3.42 0.48 -0.47
N SER A 135 4.05 1.22 0.42
CA SER A 135 3.66 1.40 1.80
C SER A 135 2.74 2.62 1.94
N TRP A 136 2.68 3.21 3.13
CA TRP A 136 2.00 4.46 3.39
C TRP A 136 2.62 5.58 2.56
N SER A 137 1.78 6.41 1.95
CA SER A 137 2.21 7.52 1.09
C SER A 137 3.09 8.53 1.82
N PHE A 138 2.86 8.75 3.11
CA PHE A 138 3.65 9.66 3.96
C PHE A 138 5.04 9.14 4.29
N VAL A 139 5.25 7.82 4.27
CA VAL A 139 6.54 7.20 4.62
C VAL A 139 7.48 7.16 3.40
N GLU A 140 6.92 6.95 2.21
CA GLU A 140 7.67 6.94 0.97
C GLU A 140 7.81 8.36 0.40
N ARG A 141 8.93 9.01 0.71
CA ARG A 141 9.23 10.37 0.23
C ARG A 141 9.09 10.45 -1.31
N PRO A 142 8.22 11.34 -1.84
CA PRO A 142 8.11 11.53 -3.27
C PRO A 142 9.37 12.18 -3.82
N GLY A 143 9.65 11.96 -5.12
CA GLY A 143 10.71 12.69 -5.81
C GLY A 143 10.47 14.20 -5.74
N PHE A 144 11.54 14.98 -5.58
CA PHE A 144 11.46 16.43 -5.44
C PHE A 144 10.75 17.11 -6.63
N LEU A 145 10.95 16.59 -7.85
CA LEU A 145 10.28 17.07 -9.06
C LEU A 145 8.76 16.88 -9.01
N LEU A 146 8.28 15.74 -8.50
CA LEU A 146 6.86 15.46 -8.38
C LEU A 146 6.21 16.40 -7.36
N LEU A 147 6.90 16.66 -6.24
CA LEU A 147 6.40 17.55 -5.20
C LEU A 147 6.33 19.00 -5.71
N ILE A 148 7.35 19.49 -6.42
CA ILE A 148 7.30 20.82 -7.03
C ILE A 148 6.18 20.92 -8.07
N ALA A 149 6.04 19.91 -8.94
CA ALA A 149 4.98 19.91 -9.95
C ALA A 149 3.59 19.93 -9.31
N PHE A 150 3.39 19.14 -8.26
CA PHE A 150 2.16 19.18 -7.46
C PHE A 150 1.91 20.57 -6.86
N LEU A 151 2.90 21.18 -6.22
CA LEU A 151 2.74 22.51 -5.62
C LEU A 151 2.40 23.58 -6.66
N ILE A 152 3.07 23.58 -7.81
CA ILE A 152 2.80 24.54 -8.89
C ILE A 152 1.39 24.34 -9.45
N ALA A 153 1.02 23.10 -9.75
CA ALA A 153 -0.29 22.81 -10.34
C ALA A 153 -1.43 23.08 -9.35
N GLN A 154 -1.24 22.76 -8.07
CA GLN A 154 -2.21 23.08 -7.03
C GLN A 154 -2.29 24.58 -6.74
N LEU A 155 -1.17 25.30 -6.76
CA LEU A 155 -1.19 26.76 -6.66
C LEU A 155 -1.99 27.35 -7.81
N ALA A 156 -1.75 26.93 -9.05
CA ALA A 156 -2.54 27.36 -10.20
C ALA A 156 -4.03 27.01 -10.05
N ALA A 157 -4.36 25.79 -9.62
CA ALA A 157 -5.74 25.38 -9.39
C ALA A 157 -6.44 26.23 -8.31
N THR A 158 -5.76 26.52 -7.20
CA THR A 158 -6.30 27.36 -6.12
C THR A 158 -6.51 28.80 -6.55
N LEU A 159 -5.59 29.37 -7.36
CA LEU A 159 -5.74 30.71 -7.90
C LEU A 159 -6.93 30.82 -8.87
N ILE A 160 -7.12 29.80 -9.73
CA ILE A 160 -8.28 29.71 -10.60
C ILE A 160 -9.56 29.64 -9.76
N ALA A 161 -9.62 28.78 -8.75
CA ALA A 161 -10.80 28.64 -7.90
C ALA A 161 -11.09 29.89 -7.05
N ALA A 162 -10.05 30.64 -6.63
CA ALA A 162 -10.20 31.84 -5.83
C ALA A 162 -10.65 33.05 -6.63
N TYR A 163 -10.13 33.23 -7.85
CA TYR A 163 -10.23 34.48 -8.61
C TYR A 163 -10.89 34.38 -9.98
N ALA A 164 -11.08 33.18 -10.55
CA ALA A 164 -11.61 33.08 -11.91
C ALA A 164 -13.02 33.66 -12.00
N HIS A 165 -13.23 34.49 -13.02
CA HIS A 165 -14.53 35.00 -13.40
C HIS A 165 -14.66 34.85 -14.92
N TRP A 166 -15.14 33.69 -15.35
CA TRP A 166 -15.31 33.37 -16.76
C TRP A 166 -16.76 33.03 -17.04
N GLU A 167 -17.47 33.92 -17.73
CA GLU A 167 -18.86 33.71 -18.12
C GLU A 167 -19.00 32.48 -19.03
N PHE A 168 -18.07 32.27 -19.97
CA PHE A 168 -18.04 31.09 -20.83
C PHE A 168 -17.97 29.76 -20.05
N ALA A 169 -17.18 29.73 -18.97
CA ALA A 169 -16.99 28.52 -18.18
C ALA A 169 -17.97 28.40 -17.00
N ARG A 170 -18.91 29.35 -16.85
CA ARG A 170 -19.87 29.45 -15.73
C ARG A 170 -19.20 29.33 -14.36
N ILE A 171 -18.04 29.96 -14.20
CA ILE A 171 -17.29 29.93 -12.95
C ILE A 171 -17.17 31.32 -12.35
N LYS A 172 -17.38 31.38 -11.04
CA LYS A 172 -17.14 32.55 -10.22
C LYS A 172 -16.26 32.18 -9.03
N GLY A 173 -15.26 33.01 -8.77
CA GLY A 173 -14.28 32.77 -7.73
C GLY A 173 -14.93 32.61 -6.34
N CYS A 174 -14.62 31.50 -5.67
CA CYS A 174 -15.19 31.15 -4.37
C CYS A 174 -14.55 31.90 -3.18
N GLY A 175 -13.44 32.60 -3.43
CA GLY A 175 -12.64 33.31 -2.43
C GLY A 175 -11.77 32.39 -1.57
N TRP A 176 -10.81 32.99 -0.86
CA TRP A 176 -9.80 32.25 -0.10
C TRP A 176 -10.34 31.45 1.09
N GLY A 177 -11.42 31.92 1.72
CA GLY A 177 -12.04 31.21 2.84
C GLY A 177 -12.52 29.81 2.42
N TRP A 178 -13.22 29.73 1.29
CA TRP A 178 -13.66 28.45 0.72
C TRP A 178 -12.47 27.60 0.26
N CYS A 179 -11.46 28.19 -0.39
CA CYS A 179 -10.24 27.47 -0.76
C CYS A 179 -9.61 26.75 0.45
N GLY A 180 -9.50 27.42 1.60
CA GLY A 180 -8.96 26.83 2.82
C GLY A 180 -9.77 25.65 3.34
N VAL A 181 -11.10 25.78 3.36
CA VAL A 181 -12.01 24.69 3.77
C VAL A 181 -11.87 23.47 2.86
N ILE A 182 -11.76 23.70 1.54
CA ILE A 182 -11.60 22.64 0.54
C ILE A 182 -10.27 21.90 0.73
N TRP A 183 -9.19 22.63 1.03
CA TRP A 183 -7.90 22.02 1.36
C TRP A 183 -8.01 21.12 2.59
N ILE A 184 -8.63 21.60 3.67
CA ILE A 184 -8.83 20.82 4.90
C ILE A 184 -9.63 19.55 4.59
N TYR A 185 -10.75 19.68 3.87
CA TYR A 185 -11.57 18.54 3.46
C TYR A 185 -10.76 17.54 2.60
N SER A 186 -9.96 18.04 1.67
CA SER A 186 -9.13 17.20 0.79
C SER A 186 -8.04 16.45 1.56
N ILE A 187 -7.41 17.08 2.55
CA ILE A 187 -6.41 16.44 3.42
C ILE A 187 -7.05 15.33 4.27
N ILE A 188 -8.22 15.61 4.87
CA ILE A 188 -8.93 14.62 5.69
C ILE A 188 -9.33 13.40 4.84
N THR A 189 -9.87 13.64 3.66
CA THR A 189 -10.35 12.58 2.77
C THR A 189 -9.24 11.83 2.03
N TYR A 190 -8.02 12.40 2.02
CA TYR A 190 -6.83 11.76 1.49
C TYR A 190 -6.34 10.58 2.36
N ILE A 191 -6.39 10.70 3.69
CA ILE A 191 -5.85 9.69 4.61
C ILE A 191 -6.49 8.30 4.40
N PRO A 192 -7.83 8.15 4.26
CA PRO A 192 -8.44 6.85 4.02
C PRO A 192 -8.07 6.19 2.68
N LEU A 193 -7.56 6.94 1.68
CA LEU A 193 -7.14 6.35 0.40
C LEU A 193 -6.01 5.33 0.59
N ASP A 194 -5.07 5.61 1.48
CA ASP A 194 -3.98 4.67 1.78
C ASP A 194 -4.51 3.39 2.44
N VAL A 195 -5.50 3.52 3.33
CA VAL A 195 -6.16 2.38 3.98
C VAL A 195 -6.88 1.51 2.94
N LEU A 196 -7.66 2.13 2.04
CA LEU A 196 -8.36 1.42 0.96
C LEU A 196 -7.41 0.72 -0.01
N LYS A 197 -6.25 1.33 -0.30
CA LYS A 197 -5.18 0.72 -1.09
C LYS A 197 -4.65 -0.56 -0.42
N PHE A 198 -4.47 -0.59 0.89
CA PHE A 198 -4.03 -1.79 1.61
C PHE A 198 -5.10 -2.87 1.64
N ILE A 199 -6.35 -2.50 1.93
CA ILE A 199 -7.49 -3.43 1.96
C ILE A 199 -7.65 -4.11 0.59
N THR A 200 -7.67 -3.33 -0.49
CA THR A 200 -7.86 -3.86 -1.84
C THR A 200 -6.74 -4.82 -2.24
N ARG A 201 -5.48 -4.47 -1.94
CA ARG A 201 -4.34 -5.37 -2.19
C ARG A 201 -4.40 -6.65 -1.36
N TYR A 202 -4.80 -6.56 -0.10
CA TYR A 202 -4.93 -7.73 0.78
C TYR A 202 -6.00 -8.71 0.26
N ILE A 203 -7.15 -8.18 -0.15
CA ILE A 203 -8.25 -8.96 -0.73
C ILE A 203 -7.79 -9.62 -2.05
N LEU A 204 -7.16 -8.85 -2.94
CA LEU A 204 -6.73 -9.33 -4.26
C LEU A 204 -5.59 -10.36 -4.21
N THR A 205 -4.72 -10.30 -3.19
CA THR A 205 -3.65 -11.29 -2.99
C THR A 205 -4.20 -12.68 -2.59
N GLY A 206 -5.51 -12.80 -2.33
CA GLY A 206 -6.14 -14.06 -1.94
C GLY A 206 -5.81 -14.50 -0.51
N LYS A 207 -4.96 -13.76 0.23
CA LYS A 207 -4.67 -14.02 1.65
C LYS A 207 -5.93 -13.99 2.50
N ALA A 208 -6.88 -13.12 2.19
CA ALA A 208 -8.18 -13.11 2.86
C ALA A 208 -8.95 -14.43 2.66
N TRP A 209 -8.96 -14.95 1.44
CA TRP A 209 -9.65 -16.20 1.09
C TRP A 209 -8.93 -17.42 1.66
N ASN A 210 -7.59 -17.46 1.58
CA ASN A 210 -6.77 -18.52 2.14
C ASN A 210 -6.89 -18.57 3.67
N ASN A 211 -6.79 -17.44 4.36
CA ASN A 211 -6.97 -17.39 5.82
C ASN A 211 -8.38 -17.81 6.24
N MET A 212 -9.41 -17.48 5.45
CA MET A 212 -10.79 -17.90 5.74
C MET A 212 -10.98 -19.40 5.50
N ILE A 213 -10.44 -19.95 4.41
CA ILE A 213 -10.47 -21.40 4.15
C ILE A 213 -9.67 -22.14 5.21
N GLU A 214 -8.46 -21.68 5.55
CA GLU A 214 -7.58 -22.30 6.54
C GLU A 214 -8.17 -22.26 7.94
N ASN A 215 -8.84 -21.17 8.33
CA ASN A 215 -9.61 -21.15 9.57
C ASN A 215 -10.78 -22.13 9.51
N ARG A 216 -11.54 -22.20 8.40
CA ARG A 216 -12.63 -23.16 8.25
C ARG A 216 -12.14 -24.60 8.32
N THR A 217 -11.04 -24.94 7.65
CA THR A 217 -10.43 -26.28 7.71
C THR A 217 -9.88 -26.57 9.10
N ALA A 218 -9.25 -25.60 9.78
CA ALA A 218 -8.78 -25.78 11.16
C ALA A 218 -9.93 -26.04 12.14
N PHE A 219 -11.08 -25.38 11.97
CA PHE A 219 -12.28 -25.63 12.79
C PHE A 219 -12.98 -26.95 12.45
N THR A 220 -12.98 -27.39 11.19
CA THR A 220 -13.53 -28.70 10.81
C THR A 220 -12.62 -29.85 11.21
N THR A 221 -11.31 -29.68 11.09
CA THR A 221 -10.29 -30.67 11.50
C THR A 221 -10.18 -30.77 13.03
N LYS A 222 -10.43 -29.68 13.77
CA LYS A 222 -10.57 -29.73 15.25
C LYS A 222 -11.69 -30.68 15.72
N LYS A 223 -12.67 -31.03 14.89
CA LYS A 223 -13.71 -31.98 15.26
C LYS A 223 -13.16 -33.41 15.48
N ASP A 224 -12.01 -33.72 14.88
CA ASP A 224 -11.28 -34.98 15.02
C ASP A 224 -10.01 -34.83 15.89
N TYR A 225 -10.09 -34.07 16.99
CA TYR A 225 -9.00 -33.96 17.96
C TYR A 225 -8.48 -35.37 18.35
N GLY A 226 -7.28 -35.69 17.87
CA GLY A 226 -6.58 -36.93 18.15
C GLY A 226 -7.19 -38.20 17.54
N ARG A 227 -8.15 -38.16 16.60
CA ARG A 227 -8.64 -39.40 15.97
C ARG A 227 -7.55 -40.02 15.08
N GLY A 228 -6.90 -39.22 14.25
CA GLY A 228 -5.77 -39.68 13.42
C GLY A 228 -4.58 -40.13 14.26
N GLU A 229 -4.27 -39.44 15.37
CA GLU A 229 -3.21 -39.83 16.30
C GLU A 229 -3.56 -41.13 17.04
N ARG A 230 -4.82 -41.33 17.45
CA ARG A 230 -5.29 -42.58 18.08
C ARG A 230 -5.31 -43.74 17.10
N GLU A 231 -5.71 -43.52 15.84
CA GLU A 231 -5.68 -44.53 14.79
C GLU A 231 -4.23 -44.89 14.42
N ALA A 232 -3.32 -43.91 14.38
CA ALA A 232 -1.89 -44.14 14.19
C ALA A 232 -1.27 -44.92 15.36
N GLN A 233 -1.57 -44.52 16.61
CA GLN A 233 -1.12 -45.24 17.81
C GLN A 233 -1.70 -46.66 17.89
N TRP A 234 -2.97 -46.85 17.52
CA TRP A 234 -3.62 -48.16 17.47
C TRP A 234 -3.00 -49.05 16.40
N ALA A 235 -2.74 -48.52 15.19
CA ALA A 235 -2.05 -49.25 14.14
C ALA A 235 -0.60 -49.62 14.52
N LEU A 236 0.09 -48.73 15.26
CA LEU A 236 1.45 -48.96 15.76
C LEU A 236 1.45 -50.03 16.86
N ALA A 237 0.52 -49.96 17.81
CA ALA A 237 0.33 -50.94 18.86
C ALA A 237 -0.08 -52.32 18.31
N GLN A 238 -0.89 -52.36 17.26
CA GLN A 238 -1.29 -53.62 16.62
C GLN A 238 -0.13 -54.26 15.85
N ARG A 239 0.73 -53.44 15.22
CA ARG A 239 1.94 -53.93 14.54
C ARG A 239 2.98 -54.48 15.52
N THR A 240 3.20 -53.83 16.66
CA THR A 240 4.12 -54.33 17.70
C THR A 240 3.60 -55.61 18.37
N LEU A 241 2.28 -55.76 18.53
CA LEU A 241 1.66 -56.97 19.10
C LEU A 241 1.81 -58.21 18.19
N HIS A 242 1.90 -58.00 16.87
CA HIS A 242 2.16 -59.05 15.89
C HIS A 242 3.66 -59.30 15.62
N GLY A 243 4.57 -58.72 16.41
CA GLY A 243 6.03 -58.94 16.29
C GLY A 243 6.66 -58.37 15.02
N LEU A 244 5.92 -57.56 14.25
CA LEU A 244 6.42 -56.91 13.05
C LEU A 244 7.08 -55.58 13.45
N LYS A 245 8.40 -55.51 13.31
CA LYS A 245 9.14 -54.25 13.46
C LYS A 245 8.58 -53.23 12.45
N PRO A 246 8.39 -51.95 12.85
CA PRO A 246 8.04 -50.92 11.89
C PRO A 246 9.14 -50.84 10.82
N PRO A 247 8.82 -50.55 9.56
CA PRO A 247 9.85 -50.14 8.61
C PRO A 247 10.51 -48.89 9.21
N GLU A 248 11.84 -48.90 9.33
CA GLU A 248 12.62 -47.70 9.64
C GLU A 248 12.13 -46.60 8.70
N SER A 249 11.45 -45.63 9.28
CA SER A 249 10.98 -44.49 8.52
C SER A 249 12.21 -43.78 7.96
N MET A 250 12.22 -43.52 6.66
CA MET A 250 13.13 -42.57 5.97
C MET A 250 13.02 -41.11 6.51
N PHE A 251 12.65 -40.94 7.78
CA PHE A 251 12.66 -39.71 8.55
C PHE A 251 13.80 -39.67 9.58
N GLU A 252 14.51 -40.78 9.82
CA GLU A 252 15.73 -40.76 10.64
C GLU A 252 16.88 -40.03 9.93
N ASP A 253 16.95 -40.04 8.59
CA ASP A 253 18.05 -39.41 7.85
C ASP A 253 18.21 -37.89 8.10
N LYS A 254 17.15 -37.16 8.47
CA LYS A 254 17.26 -35.73 8.81
C LYS A 254 17.80 -35.49 10.22
N ALA A 255 17.46 -36.36 11.17
CA ALA A 255 18.04 -36.32 12.51
C ALA A 255 19.51 -36.72 12.44
N THR A 256 19.83 -37.77 11.68
CA THR A 256 21.20 -38.25 11.45
C THR A 256 22.06 -37.21 10.74
N PHE A 257 21.53 -36.41 9.79
CA PHE A 257 22.32 -35.35 9.14
C PHE A 257 22.64 -34.18 10.08
N THR A 258 21.70 -33.85 10.99
CA THR A 258 21.92 -32.80 11.99
C THR A 258 22.93 -33.26 13.03
N GLU A 259 22.80 -34.51 13.52
CA GLU A 259 23.75 -35.14 14.44
C GLU A 259 25.14 -35.34 13.81
N LEU A 260 25.22 -35.76 12.53
CA LEU A 260 26.49 -35.84 11.79
C LEU A 260 27.13 -34.45 11.62
N SER A 261 26.34 -33.40 11.41
CA SER A 261 26.85 -32.02 11.34
C SER A 261 27.37 -31.54 12.69
N GLU A 262 26.68 -31.87 13.79
CA GLU A 262 27.12 -31.52 15.14
C GLU A 262 28.37 -32.30 15.55
N ILE A 263 28.45 -33.59 15.20
CA ILE A 263 29.66 -34.42 15.41
C ILE A 263 30.82 -33.89 14.58
N ALA A 264 30.59 -33.49 13.31
CA ALA A 264 31.63 -32.90 12.47
C ALA A 264 32.10 -31.54 13.00
N GLU A 265 31.19 -30.72 13.54
CA GLU A 265 31.52 -29.42 14.13
C GLU A 265 32.28 -29.57 15.46
N GLN A 266 31.90 -30.56 16.28
CA GLN A 266 32.66 -30.94 17.48
C GLN A 266 34.04 -31.50 17.15
N ALA A 267 34.16 -32.32 16.10
CA ALA A 267 35.46 -32.82 15.63
C ALA A 267 36.36 -31.70 15.12
N LYS A 268 35.79 -30.71 14.39
CA LYS A 268 36.52 -29.53 13.93
C LYS A 268 37.00 -28.68 15.11
N LYS A 269 36.17 -28.42 16.12
CA LYS A 269 36.57 -27.70 17.34
C LYS A 269 37.68 -28.42 18.11
N ARG A 270 37.64 -29.76 18.19
CA ARG A 270 38.71 -30.54 18.81
C ARG A 270 40.02 -30.47 18.02
N ALA A 271 39.95 -30.48 16.69
CA ALA A 271 41.13 -30.29 15.83
C ALA A 271 41.72 -28.87 15.96
N GLU A 272 40.88 -27.84 16.07
CA GLU A 272 41.33 -26.46 16.31
C GLU A 272 41.99 -26.31 17.69
N VAL A 273 41.45 -26.95 18.73
CA VAL A 273 42.08 -26.97 20.07
C VAL A 273 43.40 -27.72 20.07
N ALA A 274 43.50 -28.86 19.37
CA ALA A 274 44.75 -29.59 19.22
C ALA A 274 45.80 -28.78 18.45
N SER A 275 45.39 -28.07 17.39
CA SER A 275 46.27 -27.17 16.65
C SER A 275 46.73 -25.97 17.50
N CYS A 276 45.85 -25.37 18.31
CA CYS A 276 46.25 -24.36 19.29
C CYS A 276 47.23 -24.88 20.33
N HIS A 277 47.14 -26.16 20.71
CA HIS A 277 48.12 -26.80 21.60
C HIS A 277 49.48 -26.97 20.92
N GLU A 278 49.52 -27.42 19.65
CA GLU A 278 50.77 -27.49 18.88
C GLU A 278 51.42 -26.11 18.68
N PHE A 279 50.63 -25.04 18.49
CA PHE A 279 51.14 -23.67 18.42
C PHE A 279 51.63 -23.16 19.79
N ALA A 280 51.04 -23.59 20.90
CA ALA A 280 51.49 -23.23 22.25
C ALA A 280 52.80 -23.96 22.61
N ASP A 281 52.88 -25.27 22.33
CA ASP A 281 54.07 -26.09 22.60
C ASP A 281 55.28 -25.66 21.76
N THR A 282 55.06 -25.20 20.52
CA THR A 282 56.13 -24.64 19.68
C THR A 282 56.63 -23.27 20.15
N THR A 283 55.79 -22.45 20.78
CA THR A 283 56.24 -21.19 21.39
C THR A 283 56.98 -21.38 22.72
N GLU A 284 56.73 -22.47 23.44
CA GLU A 284 57.42 -22.78 24.70
C GLU A 284 58.84 -23.34 24.46
N ASP A 285 59.04 -24.20 23.44
CA ASP A 285 60.39 -24.72 23.08
C ASP A 285 61.33 -23.62 22.54
N ASP A 286 60.80 -22.63 21.80
CA ASP A 286 61.60 -21.48 21.32
C ASP A 286 62.01 -20.51 22.45
N SER A 287 61.28 -20.50 23.57
CA SER A 287 61.61 -19.69 24.74
C SER A 287 62.68 -20.34 25.63
N VAL A 288 62.73 -21.68 25.68
CA VAL A 288 63.74 -22.44 26.44
C VAL A 288 65.07 -22.50 25.67
N ARG A 289 65.05 -22.60 24.33
CA ARG A 289 66.28 -22.58 23.51
C ARG A 289 67.04 -21.25 23.55
N LYS A 290 66.38 -20.14 23.89
CA LYS A 290 67.02 -18.82 23.99
C LYS A 290 67.85 -18.59 25.25
N TRP A 291 67.72 -19.44 26.27
CA TRP A 291 68.50 -19.34 27.53
C TRP A 291 69.82 -20.13 27.52
N ILE A 292 70.04 -21.04 26.57
CA ILE A 292 71.23 -21.91 26.55
C ILE A 292 72.45 -21.26 25.84
N TYR A 293 72.28 -20.08 25.21
CA TYR A 293 73.36 -19.38 24.49
C TYR A 293 73.85 -18.07 25.15
N LEU A 294 73.48 -17.79 26.41
CA LEU A 294 73.90 -16.57 27.12
C LEU A 294 74.46 -16.85 28.54
N SER A 295 75.30 -17.88 28.69
CA SER A 295 76.15 -18.07 29.88
C SER A 295 77.53 -18.54 29.48
#